data_AF-A0A2P5GQU4-F1
#
_entry.id   AF-A0A2P5GQU4-F1
#
_cell.length_a   1.000
_cell.length_b   1.000
_cell.length_c   1.000
_cell.angle_alpha   90.00
_cell.angle_beta   90.00
_cell.angle_gamma   90.00
#
_symmetry.space_group_name_H-M   'P 1'
#
loop_
_entity.id
_entity.type
_entity.pdbx_description
1 polymer ?
#
loop_
_entity_poly.entity_id
_entity_poly.type
_entity_poly.pdbx_seq_one_letter_code
_entity_poly.pdbx_strand_id
1 'polypeptide(L)'
;MLFPEDEIGHVIIGEAALSLALSEKEISVYSLINELSYMARMEASDERLVEIHEARSWLKAMETPEVAAQHVPYLHTLAGLNEEKN
;
A
#
# COMPACT_ATOMS: atom_id res chain seq x y z
N MET A 1 23.27 11.01 -0.41
CA MET A 1 22.21 9.99 -0.53
C MET A 1 20.96 10.74 -0.92
N LEU A 2 20.48 10.54 -2.14
CA LEU A 2 19.22 11.13 -2.60
C LEU A 2 18.12 10.18 -2.13
N PHE A 3 17.54 10.46 -0.97
CA PHE A 3 16.23 9.90 -0.65
C PHE A 3 15.25 10.67 -1.54
N PRO A 4 14.49 10.02 -2.43
CA PRO A 4 13.41 10.70 -3.12
C PRO A 4 12.47 11.25 -2.04
N GLU A 5 12.37 12.58 -1.94
CA GLU A 5 11.36 13.25 -1.10
C GLU A 5 9.92 12.94 -1.57
N ASP A 6 9.77 12.20 -2.68
CA ASP A 6 8.50 11.74 -3.25
C ASP A 6 8.10 10.31 -2.81
N GLU A 7 8.90 9.62 -1.98
CA GLU A 7 8.38 8.48 -1.21
C GLU A 7 7.49 9.05 -0.10
N ILE A 8 6.25 9.43 -0.47
CA ILE A 8 5.14 9.48 0.48
C ILE A 8 4.91 8.02 0.88
N GLY A 9 5.78 7.51 1.75
CA GLY A 9 5.54 6.27 2.47
C GLY A 9 4.25 6.52 3.21
N HIS A 10 3.16 5.91 2.75
CA HIS A 10 1.84 6.08 3.34
C HIS A 10 1.92 5.66 4.82
N VAL A 11 2.22 6.60 5.72
CA VAL A 11 2.39 6.36 7.16
C VAL A 11 1.15 5.66 7.72
N ILE A 12 -0.01 6.00 7.15
CA ILE A 12 -1.30 5.40 7.48
C ILE A 12 -1.42 3.90 7.15
N ILE A 13 -0.69 3.39 6.15
CA ILE A 13 -0.57 1.94 5.90
C ILE A 13 0.21 1.30 7.05
N GLY A 14 1.27 1.95 7.54
CA GLY A 14 2.02 1.52 8.71
C GLY A 14 1.18 1.51 9.98
N GLU A 15 0.36 2.55 10.20
CA GLU A 15 -0.60 2.61 11.32
C GLU A 15 -1.61 1.44 11.27
N ALA A 16 -2.19 1.19 10.09
CA ALA A 16 -3.12 0.08 9.88
C ALA A 16 -2.45 -1.28 10.10
N ALA A 17 -1.23 -1.47 9.58
CA ALA A 17 -0.45 -2.69 9.78
C ALA A 17 -0.12 -2.93 11.26
N LEU A 18 0.21 -1.87 12.00
CA LEU A 18 0.46 -1.94 13.43
C LEU A 18 -0.81 -2.32 14.21
N SER A 19 -1.97 -1.74 13.89
CA SER A 19 -3.26 -2.09 14.49
C SER A 19 -3.58 -3.58 14.30
N LEU A 20 -3.38 -4.10 13.09
CA LEU A 20 -3.56 -5.52 12.76
C LEU A 20 -2.58 -6.41 13.53
N ALA A 21 -1.30 -6.04 13.58
CA ALA A 21 -0.26 -6.78 14.29
C ALA A 21 -0.54 -6.87 15.80
N LEU A 22 -0.93 -5.76 16.43
CA LEU A 22 -1.29 -5.71 17.84
C LEU A 22 -2.57 -6.51 18.14
N SER A 23 -3.42 -6.70 17.14
CA SER A 23 -4.62 -7.51 17.22
C SER A 23 -4.39 -8.99 16.85
N GLU A 24 -3.14 -9.39 16.60
CA GLU A 24 -2.75 -10.73 16.12
C GLU A 24 -3.51 -11.17 14.85
N LYS A 25 -3.88 -10.20 14.00
CA LYS A 25 -4.55 -10.44 12.72
C LYS A 25 -3.53 -10.61 11.60
N GLU A 26 -3.90 -11.40 10.60
CA GLU A 26 -3.14 -11.51 9.36
C GLU A 26 -2.97 -10.13 8.71
N ILE A 27 -1.75 -9.86 8.21
CA ILE A 27 -1.43 -8.67 7.44
C ILE A 27 -1.39 -9.05 5.96
N SER A 28 -2.49 -8.77 5.28
CA SER A 28 -2.67 -8.90 3.83
C SER A 28 -3.25 -7.61 3.23
N VAL A 29 -3.14 -7.43 1.90
CA VAL A 29 -3.71 -6.26 1.19
C VAL A 29 -5.20 -6.09 1.52
N TYR A 30 -5.95 -7.20 1.54
CA TYR A 30 -7.36 -7.21 1.93
C TYR A 30 -7.58 -6.70 3.36
N SER A 31 -6.82 -7.23 4.33
CA SER A 31 -6.94 -6.82 5.73
C SER A 31 -6.57 -5.35 5.95
N LEU A 32 -5.56 -4.83 5.24
CA LEU A 32 -5.14 -3.42 5.30
C LEU A 32 -6.20 -2.50 4.72
N ILE A 33 -6.80 -2.85 3.57
CA ILE A 33 -7.90 -2.07 2.99
C ILE A 33 -9.10 -2.03 3.95
N ASN A 34 -9.39 -3.14 4.64
CA ASN A 34 -10.47 -3.20 5.61
C ASN A 34 -10.18 -2.35 6.86
N GLU A 35 -8.97 -2.44 7.42
CA GLU A 35 -8.55 -1.65 8.57
C GLU A 35 -8.55 -0.14 8.25
N LEU A 36 -8.01 0.25 7.09
CA LEU A 36 -8.08 1.64 6.61
C LEU A 36 -9.52 2.12 6.41
N SER A 37 -10.42 1.25 5.94
CA SER A 37 -11.85 1.58 5.82
C SER A 37 -12.53 1.76 7.18
N TYR A 38 -12.07 1.04 8.21
CA TYR A 38 -12.51 1.23 9.59
C TYR A 38 -12.00 2.56 10.16
N MET A 39 -10.71 2.87 9.99
CA MET A 39 -10.12 4.15 10.38
C MET A 39 -10.85 5.34 9.76
N ALA A 40 -11.18 5.28 8.46
CA ALA A 40 -11.92 6.35 7.78
C ALA A 40 -13.32 6.62 8.36
N ARG A 41 -13.98 5.61 8.96
CA ARG A 41 -15.31 5.81 9.57
C ARG A 41 -15.24 6.55 10.90
N MET A 42 -14.08 6.53 11.55
CA MET A 42 -13.83 7.16 12.84
C MET A 42 -13.07 8.49 12.71
N GLU A 43 -12.58 8.79 11.51
CA GLU A 43 -11.78 9.98 11.23
C GLU A 43 -12.66 11.20 10.93
N ALA A 44 -12.30 12.34 11.51
CA ALA A 44 -13.00 13.61 11.31
C ALA A 44 -12.15 14.64 10.53
N SER A 45 -10.85 14.39 10.38
CA SER A 45 -9.96 15.22 9.57
C SER A 45 -10.08 14.88 8.10
N ASP A 46 -10.51 15.85 7.29
CA ASP A 46 -10.58 15.73 5.83
C ASP A 46 -9.21 15.39 5.21
N GLU A 47 -8.13 15.92 5.78
CA GLU A 47 -6.76 15.63 5.36
C GLU A 47 -6.41 14.14 5.55
N ARG A 48 -6.69 13.59 6.75
CA ARG A 48 -6.48 12.16 7.01
C ARG A 48 -7.42 11.29 6.17
N LEU A 49 -8.64 11.73 5.89
CA LEU A 49 -9.54 11.01 4.99
C LEU A 49 -8.97 10.91 3.56
N VAL A 50 -8.32 11.96 3.07
CA VAL A 50 -7.60 11.95 1.79
C VAL A 50 -6.43 10.96 1.84
N GLU A 51 -5.59 11.00 2.88
CA GLU A 51 -4.48 10.05 3.04
C GLU A 51 -4.96 8.58 3.06
N ILE A 52 -6.05 8.31 3.78
CA ILE A 52 -6.65 6.97 3.83
C ILE A 52 -7.18 6.56 2.45
N HIS A 53 -7.78 7.49 1.71
CA HIS A 53 -8.27 7.22 0.36
C HIS A 53 -7.13 6.88 -0.59
N GLU A 54 -6.07 7.67 -0.59
CA GLU A 54 -4.88 7.46 -1.42
C GLU A 54 -4.20 6.12 -1.08
N ALA A 55 -3.99 5.83 0.20
CA ALA A 55 -3.41 4.57 0.65
C ALA A 55 -4.24 3.35 0.18
N ARG A 56 -5.57 3.44 0.25
CA ARG A 56 -6.47 2.37 -0.23
C ARG A 56 -6.41 2.23 -1.75
N SER A 57 -6.30 3.33 -2.48
CA SER A 57 -6.15 3.33 -3.95
C SER A 57 -4.84 2.65 -4.35
N TRP A 58 -3.74 3.02 -3.69
CA TRP A 58 -2.42 2.42 -3.89
C TRP A 58 -2.41 0.92 -3.61
N LEU A 59 -3.00 0.49 -2.49
CA LEU A 59 -3.11 -0.94 -2.14
C LEU A 59 -3.87 -1.76 -3.20
N LYS A 60 -4.95 -1.20 -3.76
CA LYS A 60 -5.72 -1.86 -4.83
C LYS A 60 -4.95 -1.93 -6.14
N ALA A 61 -4.19 -0.88 -6.45
CA ALA A 61 -3.31 -0.84 -7.61
C ALA A 61 -2.20 -1.91 -7.56
N MET A 62 -1.84 -2.41 -6.38
CA MET A 62 -0.90 -3.53 -6.26
C MET A 62 -1.51 -4.91 -6.54
N GLU A 63 -2.84 -5.05 -6.58
CA GLU A 63 -3.48 -6.30 -7.00
C GLU A 63 -3.31 -6.56 -8.51
N THR A 64 -3.04 -5.53 -9.31
CA THR A 64 -2.75 -5.66 -10.74
C THR A 64 -1.22 -5.68 -10.99
N PRO A 65 -0.68 -6.75 -11.58
CA PRO A 65 0.77 -6.90 -11.82
C PRO A 65 1.37 -5.77 -12.66
N GLU A 66 0.63 -5.27 -13.66
CA GLU A 66 1.11 -4.22 -14.56
C GLU A 66 1.28 -2.87 -13.85
N VAL A 67 0.43 -2.59 -12.85
CA VAL A 67 0.47 -1.33 -12.10
C VAL A 67 1.45 -1.43 -10.92
N ALA A 68 1.58 -2.61 -10.31
CA ALA A 68 2.63 -2.90 -9.34
C ALA A 68 4.04 -2.70 -9.93
N ALA A 69 4.25 -3.10 -11.19
CA ALA A 69 5.51 -2.91 -11.91
C ALA A 69 5.83 -1.42 -12.21
N GLN A 70 4.81 -0.57 -12.35
CA GLN A 70 4.99 0.88 -12.55
C GLN A 70 5.34 1.61 -11.25
N HIS A 71 4.75 1.19 -10.13
CA HIS A 71 4.98 1.81 -8.82
C HIS A 71 6.23 1.26 -8.12
N VAL A 72 6.66 0.05 -8.47
CA VAL A 72 7.86 -0.59 -7.91
C VAL A 72 8.76 -1.05 -9.06
N PRO A 73 9.70 -0.19 -9.52
CA PRO A 73 10.52 -0.45 -10.71
C PRO A 73 11.30 -1.78 -10.66
N TYR A 74 11.65 -2.25 -9.46
CA TYR A 74 12.34 -3.53 -9.28
C TYR A 74 11.47 -4.75 -9.64
N LEU A 75 10.14 -4.67 -9.49
CA LEU A 75 9.23 -5.74 -9.91
C LEU A 75 9.23 -5.91 -11.43
N HIS A 76 9.41 -4.83 -12.21
CA HIS A 76 9.55 -4.91 -13.66
C HIS A 76 10.81 -5.70 -14.07
N THR A 77 11.92 -5.52 -13.34
CA THR A 77 13.15 -6.29 -13.59
C THR A 77 12.91 -7.78 -13.33
N LEU A 78 12.23 -8.13 -12.24
CA LEU A 78 11.94 -9.53 -11.91
C LEU A 78 10.95 -10.18 -12.89
N ALA A 79 9.96 -9.44 -13.37
CA ALA A 79 9.01 -9.93 -14.37
C ALA A 79 9.70 -10.24 -15.70
N GLY A 80 10.54 -9.32 -16.20
CA GLY A 80 11.27 -9.52 -17.46
C GLY A 80 12.28 -10.68 -17.41
N LEU A 81 12.90 -10.93 -16.26
CA LEU A 81 13.81 -12.08 -16.07
C LEU A 81 13.10 -13.44 -16.14
N ASN A 82 11.78 -13.48 -15.93
CA ASN A 82 11.01 -14.71 -16.00
C ASN A 82 10.57 -15.03 -17.44
N GLU A 83 10.51 -14.03 -18.32
CA GLU A 83 10.16 -14.18 -19.75
C GLU A 83 11.33 -14.67 -20.60
N GLU A 84 12.58 -14.38 -20.23
CA GLU A 84 13.79 -14.87 -20.95
C GLU A 84 14.04 -16.38 -20.81
N LYS A 85 13.25 -17.10 -20.01
CA LYS A 85 13.47 -18.51 -19.68
C LYS A 85 12.48 -19.48 -20.34
N ASN A 86 11.62 -19.02 -21.25
CA ASN A 86 10.70 -19.85 -22.04
C ASN A 86 11.06 -19.90 -23.53
#